data_AF-A0A7I7Q9E4-F1
#
_entry.id   AF-A0A7I7Q9E4-F1
#
_cell.length_a   1.000
_cell.length_b   1.000
_cell.length_c   1.000
_cell.angle_alpha   90.00
_cell.angle_beta   90.00
_cell.angle_gamma   90.00
#
_symmetry.space_group_name_H-M   'P 1'
#
loop_
_entity.id
_entity.type
_entity.pdbx_description
1 polymer ?
#
loop_
_entity_poly.entity_id
_entity_poly.type
_entity_poly.pdbx_seq_one_letter_code
_entity_poly.pdbx_strand_id
1 'polypeptide(L)'
;MPDTRIEFVLTDAAPVAVITTAVLAERLEGLAGRDLWVIDVDDPAIAAQPATAVTAGPAPDDIAYVIYTSGTTGVPKGVGIAHHNVTDLIDSLDSRLPREGVWTQFHSNSFDFSVWEIWGALLRGAGWWWCLMRWCPRRRISMRCWWPSRSRC
;
A
#
# COMPACT_ATOMS: atom_id res chain seq x y z
N MET A 1 -13.68 -4.98 3.06
CA MET A 1 -13.52 -5.03 4.52
C MET A 1 -14.79 -4.50 5.17
N PRO A 2 -15.35 -5.12 6.23
CA PRO A 2 -16.51 -4.59 6.97
C PRO A 2 -16.21 -3.28 7.69
N ASP A 3 -17.23 -2.47 7.95
CA ASP A 3 -17.11 -1.16 8.60
C ASP A 3 -16.53 -1.25 10.02
N THR A 4 -16.98 -2.21 10.81
CA THR A 4 -16.47 -2.44 12.19
C THR A 4 -14.96 -2.68 12.23
N ARG A 5 -14.41 -3.29 11.17
CA ARG A 5 -12.95 -3.50 11.07
C ARG A 5 -12.22 -2.23 10.63
N ILE A 6 -12.84 -1.38 9.81
CA ILE A 6 -12.28 -0.07 9.45
C ILE A 6 -12.24 0.83 10.68
N GLU A 7 -13.36 0.96 11.39
CA GLU A 7 -13.48 1.76 12.60
C GLU A 7 -12.45 1.34 13.67
N PHE A 8 -12.29 0.02 13.89
CA PHE A 8 -11.25 -0.49 14.77
C PHE A 8 -9.84 -0.02 14.35
N VAL A 9 -9.48 -0.16 13.07
CA VAL A 9 -8.15 0.22 12.57
C VAL A 9 -7.94 1.74 12.69
N LEU A 10 -8.95 2.55 12.35
CA LEU A 10 -8.84 4.01 12.47
C LEU A 10 -8.70 4.46 13.92
N THR A 11 -9.41 3.79 14.84
CA THR A 11 -9.35 4.11 16.27
C THR A 11 -8.01 3.70 16.88
N ASP A 12 -7.52 2.49 16.56
CA ASP A 12 -6.27 1.95 17.13
C ASP A 12 -5.03 2.63 16.54
N ALA A 13 -4.99 2.86 15.23
CA ALA A 13 -3.86 3.52 14.57
C ALA A 13 -3.85 5.04 14.77
N ALA A 14 -5.01 5.65 15.03
CA ALA A 14 -5.20 7.10 15.14
C ALA A 14 -4.44 7.90 14.06
N PRO A 15 -4.66 7.61 12.75
CA PRO A 15 -3.90 8.25 11.69
C PRO A 15 -4.21 9.74 11.60
N VAL A 16 -3.22 10.55 11.21
CA VAL A 16 -3.41 11.99 10.97
C VAL A 16 -4.25 12.27 9.73
N ALA A 17 -4.21 11.38 8.75
CA ALA A 17 -4.95 11.50 7.49
C ALA A 17 -5.21 10.11 6.88
N VAL A 18 -6.22 10.02 6.03
CA VAL A 18 -6.51 8.86 5.18
C VAL A 18 -6.50 9.28 3.72
N ILE A 19 -5.71 8.57 2.93
CA ILE A 19 -5.66 8.71 1.46
C ILE A 19 -6.63 7.71 0.86
N THR A 20 -7.57 8.17 0.04
CA THR A 20 -8.63 7.34 -0.53
C THR A 20 -9.14 7.90 -1.86
N THR A 21 -10.20 7.33 -2.44
CA THR A 21 -10.91 7.90 -3.58
C THR A 21 -12.19 8.60 -3.13
N ALA A 22 -12.71 9.56 -3.91
CA ALA A 22 -14.00 10.21 -3.63
C ALA A 22 -15.13 9.23 -3.26
N VAL A 23 -15.21 8.10 -3.97
CA VAL A 23 -16.24 7.06 -3.75
C VAL A 23 -16.16 6.44 -2.35
N LEU A 24 -14.96 6.33 -1.78
CA LEU A 24 -14.75 5.74 -0.46
C LEU A 24 -14.70 6.79 0.66
N ALA A 25 -14.47 8.07 0.32
CA ALA A 25 -14.46 9.17 1.28
C ALA A 25 -15.80 9.27 2.04
N GLU A 26 -16.94 9.20 1.34
CA GLU A 26 -18.27 9.23 1.96
C GLU A 26 -18.46 8.13 3.01
N ARG A 27 -17.90 6.94 2.76
CA ARG A 27 -17.96 5.82 3.70
C ARG A 27 -17.11 6.08 4.95
N LEU A 28 -16.01 6.82 4.84
CA LEU A 28 -15.14 7.15 5.96
C LEU A 28 -15.71 8.27 6.83
N GLU A 29 -16.44 9.23 6.26
CA GLU A 29 -17.09 10.31 7.03
C GLU A 29 -18.03 9.78 8.11
N GLY A 30 -18.67 8.63 7.89
CA GLY A 30 -19.53 7.97 8.86
C GLY A 30 -18.82 7.10 9.91
N LEU A 31 -17.52 6.82 9.70
CA LEU A 31 -16.73 5.88 10.53
C LEU A 31 -15.57 6.56 11.27
N ALA A 32 -15.15 7.73 10.80
CA ALA A 32 -14.05 8.50 11.37
C ALA A 32 -14.55 9.63 12.27
N GLY A 33 -13.73 10.01 13.25
CA GLY A 33 -13.95 11.24 14.01
C GLY A 33 -13.84 12.48 13.10
N ARG A 34 -14.47 13.60 13.51
CA ARG A 34 -14.51 14.85 12.74
C ARG A 34 -13.14 15.48 12.44
N ASP A 35 -12.09 15.03 13.14
CA ASP A 35 -10.73 15.58 13.04
C ASP A 35 -9.81 14.82 12.06
N LEU A 36 -10.30 13.77 11.39
CA LEU A 36 -9.53 13.00 10.43
C LEU A 36 -9.50 13.68 9.06
N TRP A 37 -8.31 13.95 8.53
CA TRP A 37 -8.15 14.51 7.19
C TRP A 37 -8.35 13.41 6.14
N VAL A 38 -9.32 13.58 5.24
CA VAL A 38 -9.54 12.66 4.12
C VAL A 38 -9.01 13.31 2.84
N ILE A 39 -8.05 12.65 2.19
CA ILE A 39 -7.40 13.13 0.98
C ILE A 39 -7.84 12.25 -0.19
N ASP A 40 -8.48 12.84 -1.19
CA ASP A 40 -8.80 12.17 -2.44
C ASP A 40 -7.57 12.10 -3.33
N VAL A 41 -7.19 10.91 -3.79
CA VAL A 41 -6.04 10.68 -4.67
C VAL A 41 -6.18 11.37 -6.02
N ASP A 42 -7.42 11.64 -6.45
CA ASP A 42 -7.74 12.27 -7.73
C ASP A 42 -8.00 13.79 -7.58
N ASP A 43 -7.73 14.40 -6.41
CA ASP A 43 -7.93 15.83 -6.19
C ASP A 43 -7.02 16.66 -7.13
N PRO A 44 -7.59 17.52 -8.00
CA PRO A 44 -6.81 18.34 -8.92
C PRO A 44 -5.83 19.31 -8.21
N ALA A 45 -6.06 19.64 -6.94
CA ALA A 45 -5.15 20.47 -6.14
C ALA A 45 -3.79 19.80 -5.91
N ILE A 46 -3.69 18.46 -6.00
CA ILE A 46 -2.43 17.72 -5.89
C ILE A 46 -1.47 18.12 -7.01
N ALA A 47 -1.98 18.33 -8.23
CA ALA A 47 -1.15 18.72 -9.38
C ALA A 47 -0.54 20.12 -9.24
N ALA A 48 -1.06 20.95 -8.34
CA ALA A 48 -0.51 22.28 -8.03
C ALA A 48 0.55 22.24 -6.92
N GLN A 49 0.76 21.10 -6.26
CA GLN A 49 1.79 20.95 -5.23
C GLN A 49 3.20 20.88 -5.84
N PRO A 50 4.25 21.30 -5.09
CA PRO A 50 5.63 21.18 -5.57
C PRO A 50 6.03 19.73 -5.85
N ALA A 51 6.64 19.49 -7.01
CA ALA A 51 7.24 18.20 -7.37
C ALA A 51 8.69 18.03 -6.82
N THR A 52 9.13 18.94 -5.96
CA THR A 52 10.45 18.89 -5.32
C THR A 52 10.48 17.84 -4.21
N ALA A 53 11.64 17.21 -4.02
CA ALA A 53 11.83 16.28 -2.91
C ALA A 53 11.56 16.96 -1.56
N VAL A 54 10.92 16.22 -0.65
CA VAL A 54 10.73 16.66 0.74
C VAL A 54 12.10 16.72 1.41
N THR A 55 12.39 17.83 2.09
CA THR A 55 13.71 18.12 2.65
C THR A 55 14.02 17.34 3.93
N ALA A 56 12.99 16.83 4.61
CA ALA A 56 13.12 15.97 5.78
C ALA A 56 12.49 14.60 5.47
N GLY A 57 13.33 13.57 5.42
CA GLY A 57 12.90 12.18 5.35
C GLY A 57 12.75 11.55 6.74
N PRO A 58 12.14 10.35 6.82
CA PRO A 58 12.05 9.60 8.06
C PRO A 58 13.43 9.13 8.54
N ALA A 59 13.59 8.98 9.85
CA ALA A 59 14.73 8.30 10.44
C ALA A 59 14.62 6.77 10.24
N PRO A 60 15.73 6.02 10.24
CA PRO A 60 15.70 4.56 10.07
C PRO A 60 14.84 3.80 11.09
N ASP A 61 14.70 4.35 12.29
CA ASP A 61 13.92 3.76 13.38
C ASP A 61 12.44 4.21 13.41
N ASP A 62 12.06 5.16 12.53
CA ASP A 62 10.67 5.54 12.38
C ASP A 62 9.86 4.39 11.74
N ILE A 63 8.58 4.30 12.09
CA ILE A 63 7.67 3.28 11.53
C ILE A 63 7.41 3.60 10.05
N ALA A 64 7.74 2.65 9.17
CA ALA A 64 7.47 2.72 7.74
C ALA A 64 6.05 2.27 7.40
N TYR A 65 5.54 1.22 8.05
CA TYR A 65 4.17 0.76 7.86
C TYR A 65 3.65 -0.02 9.06
N VAL A 66 2.32 -0.13 9.13
CA VAL A 66 1.60 -0.97 10.09
C VAL A 66 0.67 -1.90 9.32
N ILE A 67 0.75 -3.21 9.57
CA ILE A 67 -0.18 -4.21 9.03
C ILE A 67 -0.93 -4.90 10.16
N TYR A 68 -2.25 -4.94 10.06
CA TYR A 68 -3.11 -5.59 11.03
C TYR A 68 -3.29 -7.08 10.74
N THR A 69 -2.84 -7.92 11.67
CA THR A 69 -2.95 -9.38 11.59
C THR A 69 -4.06 -9.90 12.50
N SER A 70 -4.58 -11.11 12.25
CA SER A 70 -5.49 -11.76 13.18
C SER A 70 -4.75 -12.11 14.47
N GLY A 71 -5.16 -11.52 15.59
CA GLY A 71 -4.63 -11.91 16.89
C GLY A 71 -5.16 -13.27 17.32
N THR A 72 -4.36 -14.02 18.06
CA THR A 72 -4.77 -15.28 18.70
C THR A 72 -5.93 -15.11 19.69
N THR A 73 -6.12 -13.89 20.19
CA THR A 73 -7.20 -13.48 21.09
C THR A 73 -8.47 -13.02 20.35
N GLY A 74 -8.49 -13.10 19.01
CA GLY A 74 -9.61 -12.65 18.16
C GLY A 74 -9.60 -11.16 17.84
N VAL A 75 -8.88 -10.34 18.62
CA VAL A 75 -8.70 -8.91 18.35
C VAL A 75 -7.50 -8.72 17.39
N PRO A 76 -7.65 -7.99 16.27
CA PRO A 76 -6.53 -7.72 15.37
C PRO A 76 -5.40 -6.96 16.07
N LYS A 77 -4.15 -7.24 15.68
CA LYS A 77 -2.96 -6.56 16.23
C LYS A 77 -2.25 -5.81 15.12
N GLY A 78 -2.00 -4.52 15.31
CA GLY A 78 -1.16 -3.71 14.43
C GLY A 78 0.31 -4.06 14.63
N VAL A 79 0.96 -4.55 13.58
CA VAL A 79 2.40 -4.84 13.57
C VAL A 79 3.10 -3.69 12.87
N GLY A 80 3.78 -2.83 13.64
CA GLY A 80 4.59 -1.74 13.11
C GLY A 80 5.98 -2.21 12.72
N ILE A 81 6.42 -1.83 11.53
CA ILE A 81 7.73 -2.17 10.97
C ILE A 81 8.49 -0.88 10.66
N ALA A 82 9.75 -0.79 11.10
CA ALA A 82 10.57 0.39 10.92
C ALA A 82 11.20 0.45 9.52
N HIS A 83 11.64 1.64 9.11
CA HIS A 83 12.29 1.86 7.82
C HIS A 83 13.52 0.97 7.60
N HIS A 84 14.37 0.81 8.61
CA HIS A 84 15.58 -0.03 8.48
C HIS A 84 15.25 -1.51 8.21
N ASN A 85 14.14 -2.03 8.75
CA ASN A 85 13.74 -3.42 8.49
C ASN A 85 13.42 -3.67 7.02
N VAL A 86 12.86 -2.66 6.33
CA VAL A 86 12.56 -2.75 4.90
C VAL A 86 13.84 -2.74 4.08
N THR A 87 14.77 -1.84 4.38
CA THR A 87 16.05 -1.76 3.65
C THR A 87 16.87 -3.02 3.86
N ASP A 88 16.96 -3.52 5.10
CA ASP A 88 17.69 -4.75 5.42
C ASP A 88 17.11 -5.97 4.69
N LEU A 89 15.78 -6.08 4.61
CA LEU A 89 15.12 -7.14 3.84
C LEU A 89 15.54 -7.11 2.37
N ILE A 90 15.47 -5.95 1.73
CA ILE A 90 15.80 -5.82 0.30
C ILE A 90 17.29 -6.05 0.06
N ASP A 91 18.16 -5.54 0.92
CA ASP A 91 19.63 -5.73 0.82
C ASP A 91 20.02 -7.19 0.99
N SER A 92 19.39 -7.92 1.92
CA SER A 92 19.65 -9.35 2.12
C SER A 92 19.35 -10.21 0.89
N LEU A 93 18.53 -9.69 -0.03
CA LEU A 93 18.12 -10.35 -1.26
C LEU A 93 18.90 -9.87 -2.48
N ASP A 94 19.68 -8.79 -2.39
CA ASP A 94 20.36 -8.17 -3.54
C ASP A 94 21.29 -9.16 -4.25
N SER A 95 21.95 -10.04 -3.49
CA SER A 95 22.88 -11.02 -4.06
C SER A 95 22.20 -12.19 -4.79
N ARG A 96 20.86 -12.31 -4.73
CA ARG A 96 20.11 -13.50 -5.19
C ARG A 96 19.14 -13.22 -6.33
N LEU A 97 18.88 -11.96 -6.65
CA LEU A 97 17.89 -11.57 -7.65
C LEU A 97 18.54 -10.72 -8.76
N PRO A 98 18.12 -10.85 -10.03
CA PRO A 98 18.55 -9.95 -11.07
C PRO A 98 18.11 -8.51 -10.77
N ARG A 99 18.92 -7.52 -11.19
CA ARG A 99 18.59 -6.09 -11.02
C ARG A 99 17.59 -5.61 -12.05
N GLU A 100 17.68 -6.16 -13.26
CA GLU A 100 16.76 -5.91 -14.36
C GLU A 100 15.58 -6.89 -14.32
N GLY A 101 14.39 -6.40 -14.66
CA GLY A 101 13.20 -7.25 -14.74
C GLY A 101 11.91 -6.50 -14.46
N VAL A 102 10.84 -7.27 -14.38
CA VAL A 102 9.53 -6.75 -13.97
C VAL A 102 8.97 -7.58 -12.83
N TRP A 103 8.51 -6.89 -11.80
CA TRP A 103 7.92 -7.48 -10.61
C TRP A 103 6.41 -7.51 -10.73
N THR A 104 5.78 -8.57 -10.23
CA THR A 104 4.32 -8.63 -10.12
C THR A 104 3.90 -7.97 -8.81
N GLN A 105 3.00 -6.98 -8.89
CA GLN A 105 2.20 -6.55 -7.75
C GLN A 105 0.92 -7.38 -7.75
N PHE A 106 0.81 -8.33 -6.83
CA PHE A 106 -0.31 -9.27 -6.80
C PHE A 106 -0.96 -9.36 -5.43
N HIS A 107 -0.17 -9.29 -4.37
CA HIS A 107 -0.68 -9.43 -3.02
C HIS A 107 -1.42 -8.15 -2.62
N SER A 108 -2.45 -8.33 -1.78
CA SER A 108 -3.16 -7.22 -1.17
C SER A 108 -2.17 -6.33 -0.41
N ASN A 109 -2.32 -5.02 -0.52
CA ASN A 109 -1.49 -4.05 0.21
C ASN A 109 -1.65 -4.13 1.74
N SER A 110 -2.61 -4.93 2.24
CA SER A 110 -2.76 -5.25 3.66
C SER A 110 -2.06 -6.54 4.09
N PHE A 111 -1.21 -7.12 3.23
CA PHE A 111 -0.43 -8.33 3.51
C PHE A 111 1.06 -8.05 3.33
N ASP A 112 1.90 -8.52 4.24
CA ASP A 112 3.32 -8.14 4.33
C ASP A 112 4.13 -8.49 3.07
N PHE A 113 3.77 -9.54 2.35
CA PHE A 113 4.42 -9.89 1.08
C PHE A 113 4.31 -8.79 0.02
N SER A 114 3.27 -7.93 0.06
CA SER A 114 3.16 -6.80 -0.86
C SER A 114 4.27 -5.77 -0.66
N VAL A 115 4.85 -5.69 0.54
CA VAL A 115 5.97 -4.78 0.86
C VAL A 115 7.19 -5.21 0.07
N TRP A 116 7.48 -6.52 0.07
CA TRP A 116 8.57 -7.07 -0.74
C TRP A 116 8.32 -6.88 -2.22
N GLU A 117 7.07 -7.08 -2.67
CA GLU A 117 6.67 -6.73 -4.04
C GLU A 117 7.07 -5.29 -4.28
N ILE A 118 6.45 -4.27 -3.65
CA ILE A 118 6.59 -2.81 -3.88
C ILE A 118 8.01 -2.24 -3.71
N TRP A 119 8.77 -2.64 -2.70
CA TRP A 119 10.11 -2.05 -2.50
C TRP A 119 11.17 -2.75 -3.34
N GLY A 120 10.93 -4.02 -3.70
CA GLY A 120 11.81 -4.82 -4.55
C GLY A 120 12.10 -4.16 -5.89
N ALA A 121 11.08 -3.74 -6.66
CA ALA A 121 11.34 -3.07 -7.93
C ALA A 121 11.75 -1.59 -7.79
N LEU A 122 11.24 -0.84 -6.80
CA LEU A 122 11.54 0.59 -6.64
C LEU A 122 13.02 0.83 -6.32
N LEU A 123 13.59 0.03 -5.42
CA LEU A 123 14.99 0.17 -5.01
C LEU A 123 15.97 -0.45 -6.01
N ARG A 124 15.49 -1.27 -6.96
CA ARG A 124 16.31 -1.94 -7.97
C ARG A 124 16.27 -1.29 -9.35
N GLY A 125 15.46 -0.25 -9.52
CA GLY A 125 15.22 0.37 -10.84
C GLY A 125 14.47 -0.54 -11.81
N ALA A 126 13.77 -1.56 -11.29
CA ALA A 126 12.97 -2.48 -12.07
C ALA A 126 11.53 -1.95 -12.23
N GLY A 127 10.82 -2.45 -13.23
CA GLY A 127 9.44 -2.07 -13.49
C GLY A 127 8.42 -2.90 -12.71
N TRP A 128 7.14 -2.51 -12.82
CA TRP A 128 5.99 -3.20 -12.22
C TRP A 128 4.98 -3.67 -13.26
N TRP A 129 4.49 -4.91 -13.09
CA TRP A 129 3.21 -5.35 -13.63
C TRP A 129 2.18 -5.33 -12.50
N TRP A 130 1.10 -4.58 -12.67
CA TRP A 130 -0.04 -4.64 -11.76
C TRP A 130 -0.91 -5.85 -12.12
N CYS A 131 -1.00 -6.83 -11.24
CA CYS A 131 -1.74 -8.07 -11.48
C CYS A 131 -3.06 -8.06 -10.73
N LEU A 132 -4.15 -7.80 -11.45
CA LEU A 132 -5.49 -7.87 -10.89
C LEU A 132 -6.04 -9.30 -11.03
N MET A 133 -6.49 -9.91 -9.93
CA MET A 133 -7.37 -11.08 -10.02
C MET A 133 -8.76 -10.61 -10.46
N ARG A 134 -9.15 -10.96 -11.68
CA ARG A 134 -10.51 -10.69 -12.16
C ARG A 134 -11.35 -11.94 -11.97
N TRP A 135 -12.31 -11.89 -11.06
CA TRP A 135 -13.28 -12.96 -10.87
C TRP A 135 -14.31 -12.94 -12.01
N CYS A 136 -14.32 -13.98 -12.83
CA CYS A 136 -15.27 -14.14 -13.93
C CYS A 136 -16.34 -15.16 -13.53
N PRO A 137 -17.64 -14.80 -13.48
CA PRO A 137 -18.70 -15.66 -12.94
C PRO A 137 -18.92 -16.98 -13.68
N ARG A 138 -18.38 -17.15 -14.90
CA ARG A 138 -18.66 -18.33 -15.75
C ARG A 138 -17.48 -19.25 -16.01
N ARG A 139 -16.21 -18.86 -15.80
CA ARG A 139 -15.03 -19.72 -16.00
C ARG A 139 -13.87 -19.20 -15.15
N ARG A 140 -13.36 -20.07 -14.26
CA ARG A 140 -12.07 -20.11 -13.51
C ARG A 140 -11.35 -18.77 -13.24
N ILE A 141 -10.79 -18.61 -12.04
CA ILE A 141 -9.93 -17.46 -11.68
C ILE A 141 -8.84 -17.29 -12.75
N SER A 142 -8.75 -16.10 -13.36
CA SER A 142 -7.68 -15.74 -14.29
C SER A 142 -6.97 -14.49 -13.79
N MET A 143 -5.64 -14.57 -13.75
CA MET A 143 -4.77 -13.47 -13.35
C MET A 143 -4.34 -12.73 -14.62
N ARG A 144 -4.59 -11.41 -14.68
CA ARG A 144 -4.11 -10.56 -15.77
C ARG A 144 -3.22 -9.48 -15.19
N CYS A 145 -2.00 -9.43 -15.70
CA CYS A 145 -0.98 -8.47 -15.33
C CYS A 145 -0.92 -7.37 -16.40
N TRP A 146 -1.02 -6.10 -15.99
CA TRP A 146 -1.00 -4.92 -16.86
C TRP A 146 0.20 -4.01 -16.55
N TRP A 147 0.80 -3.46 -17.62
CA TRP A 147 1.92 -2.53 -17.54
C TRP A 147 1.38 -1.11 -17.80
N PRO A 148 1.66 -0.12 -16.93
CA PRO A 148 1.05 1.20 -17.04
C PRO A 148 1.33 1.96 -18.36
N SER A 149 2.40 1.61 -19.09
CA SER A 149 2.82 2.38 -20.29
C SER A 149 2.54 1.72 -21.66
N ARG A 150 1.67 0.72 -21.76
CA ARG A 150 1.20 0.22 -23.08
C ARG A 150 -0.31 0.20 -23.18
N SER A 151 -0.91 1.38 -23.14
CA SER A 151 -2.16 1.66 -23.84
C SER A 151 -1.86 2.05 -25.29
N ARG A 152 -2.01 1.08 -26.21
CA ARG A 152 -2.28 1.15 -27.68
C ARG A 152 -1.53 0.03 -28.41
N CYS A 153 -2.23 -1.06 -28.72
CA CYS A 153 -2.78 -1.38 -30.03
C CYS A 153 -3.87 -2.45 -29.85
#